data_AF-A0A0K3BKC9-F1
#
_entry.id   AF-A0A0K3BKC9-F1
#
_cell.length_a   1.000
_cell.length_b   1.000
_cell.length_c   1.000
_cell.angle_alpha   90.00
_cell.angle_beta   90.00
_cell.angle_gamma   90.00
#
_symmetry.space_group_name_H-M   'P 1'
#
loop_
_entity.id
_entity.type
_entity.pdbx_description
1 polymer ?
#
loop_
_entity_poly.entity_id
_entity_poly.type
_entity_poly.pdbx_seq_one_letter_code
_entity_poly.pdbx_strand_id
1 'polypeptide(L)' 'MASPQVWLAAGPAETEVPSPAAVGVDTVRDDQLRVWCCGEGDWWHTADGLHHVTWRELHVRFDLVEVNQ' A
#
# COMPACT_ATOMS: atom_id res chain seq x y z
N MET A 1 -21.27 19.29 -4.40
CA MET A 1 -20.95 18.40 -5.53
C MET A 1 -19.48 18.02 -5.37
N ALA A 2 -19.19 16.79 -4.93
CA ALA A 2 -17.81 16.36 -4.72
C ALA A 2 -17.24 15.88 -6.06
N SER A 3 -16.14 16.50 -6.51
CA SER A 3 -15.41 16.09 -7.70
C SER A 3 -14.60 14.82 -7.41
N PRO A 4 -14.60 13.81 -8.30
CA PRO A 4 -13.81 12.60 -8.10
C PRO A 4 -12.32 12.93 -8.21
N GLN A 5 -11.55 12.68 -7.14
CA GLN A 5 -10.09 12.78 -7.19
C GLN A 5 -9.51 11.47 -7.73
N VAL A 6 -9.01 11.53 -8.96
CA VAL A 6 -8.23 10.45 -9.58
C VAL A 6 -6.76 10.67 -9.27
N TRP A 7 -6.11 9.63 -8.74
CA TRP A 7 -4.66 9.58 -8.55
C TRP A 7 -4.04 8.73 -9.68
N LEU A 8 -3.09 9.31 -10.40
CA LEU A 8 -2.31 8.63 -11.45
C LEU A 8 -1.17 7.85 -10.80
N ALA A 9 -1.13 6.53 -11.02
CA ALA A 9 0.01 5.69 -10.65
C ALA A 9 1.23 6.10 -11.49
N ALA A 10 2.23 6.71 -10.85
CA ALA A 10 3.51 7.01 -11.49
C ALA A 10 4.35 5.72 -11.60
N GLY A 11 4.94 5.48 -12.77
CA GLY A 11 5.88 4.37 -12.99
C GLY A 11 7.08 4.41 -12.04
N PRO A 12 7.84 3.31 -11.93
CA PRO A 12 8.78 3.07 -10.84
C PRO A 12 9.97 4.03 -10.93
N ALA A 13 9.87 5.15 -10.22
CA ALA A 13 11.06 5.91 -9.85
C ALA A 13 11.77 5.10 -8.76
N GLU A 14 13.10 4.94 -8.88
CA GLU A 14 13.99 4.46 -7.80
C GLU A 14 14.04 5.43 -6.61
N THR A 15 12.98 6.21 -6.41
CA THR A 15 12.71 6.97 -5.21
C THR A 15 12.29 5.97 -4.16
N GLU A 16 12.98 5.95 -3.03
CA GLU A 16 12.51 5.29 -1.82
C GLU A 16 11.09 5.77 -1.53
N VAL A 17 10.09 4.97 -1.93
CA VAL A 17 8.70 5.33 -1.75
C VAL A 17 8.44 5.26 -0.25
N PRO A 18 8.12 6.40 0.40
CA PRO A 18 7.87 6.38 1.84
C PRO A 18 6.73 5.41 2.13
N SER A 19 6.87 4.63 3.20
CA SER A 19 5.81 3.72 3.59
C SER A 19 4.53 4.51 3.86
N PRO A 20 3.35 4.00 3.47
CA PRO A 20 2.06 4.65 3.73
C PRO A 20 1.87 4.92 5.22
N ALA A 21 2.44 4.05 6.08
CA ALA A 21 2.48 4.24 7.52
C ALA A 21 3.11 5.57 7.94
N ALA A 22 4.12 6.07 7.21
CA ALA A 22 4.74 7.37 7.48
C ALA A 22 3.81 8.56 7.21
N VAL A 23 2.78 8.38 6.38
CA VAL A 23 1.74 9.39 6.10
C VAL A 23 0.41 9.11 6.83
N GLY A 24 0.40 8.14 7.75
CA GLY A 24 -0.77 7.80 8.56
C GLY A 24 -1.72 6.79 7.92
N VAL A 25 -1.30 6.11 6.85
CA VAL A 25 -2.07 5.06 6.19
C VAL A 25 -1.65 3.71 6.75
N ASP A 26 -2.58 3.09 7.48
CA ASP A 26 -2.34 1.78 8.11
C ASP A 26 -2.77 0.60 7.23
N THR A 27 -3.47 0.88 6.13
CA THR A 27 -4.10 -0.14 5.29
C THR A 27 -4.04 0.20 3.80
N VAL A 28 -3.56 -0.74 2.98
CA VAL A 28 -3.55 -0.65 1.53
C VAL A 28 -4.22 -1.88 0.90
N ARG A 29 -4.67 -1.76 -0.35
CA ARG A 29 -5.25 -2.87 -1.10
C ARG A 29 -4.52 -3.09 -2.40
N ASP A 30 -4.25 -4.34 -2.73
CA ASP A 30 -3.63 -4.71 -4.02
C ASP A 30 -4.65 -4.89 -5.16
N ASP A 31 -4.16 -5.13 -6.37
CA ASP A 31 -4.94 -5.39 -7.59
C ASP A 31 -5.82 -6.65 -7.50
N GLN A 32 -5.45 -7.61 -6.65
CA GLN A 32 -6.22 -8.81 -6.34
C GLN A 32 -7.23 -8.57 -5.21
N LEU A 33 -7.44 -7.31 -4.83
CA LEU A 33 -8.32 -6.87 -3.75
C LEU A 33 -7.93 -7.39 -2.37
N ARG A 34 -6.69 -7.87 -2.17
CA ARG A 34 -6.25 -8.26 -0.82
C ARG A 34 -5.89 -7.03 -0.03
N VAL A 35 -6.32 -7.03 1.22
CA VAL A 35 -6.06 -5.97 2.17
C VAL A 35 -4.77 -6.29 2.93
N TRP A 36 -3.86 -5.34 2.90
CA TRP A 36 -2.59 -5.37 3.61
C TRP A 36 -2.61 -4.34 4.73
N CYS A 37 -2.26 -4.79 5.93
CA CYS A 37 -2.16 -3.96 7.11
C CYS A 37 -0.69 -3.71 7.44
N CYS A 38 -0.38 -2.51 7.92
CA CYS A 38 0.92 -2.21 8.46
C CYS A 38 1.14 -3.01 9.74
N GLY A 39 2.27 -3.71 9.82
CA GLY A 39 2.75 -4.38 11.03
C GLY A 39 3.79 -3.53 11.76
N GLU A 40 4.58 -4.18 12.62
CA GLU A 40 5.70 -3.52 13.29
C GLU A 40 6.82 -3.20 12.29
N GLY A 41 7.18 -1.91 12.19
CA GLY A 41 8.23 -1.43 11.29
C GLY A 41 7.75 -1.30 9.84
N ASP A 42 8.57 -1.77 8.89
CA ASP A 42 8.29 -1.74 7.44
C ASP A 42 7.60 -3.01 6.92
N TRP A 43 7.08 -3.84 7.81
CA TRP A 43 6.43 -5.10 7.48
C TRP A 43 4.94 -4.92 7.24
N TRP A 44 4.45 -5.53 6.17
CA TRP A 44 3.06 -5.54 5.78
C TRP A 44 2.57 -6.97 5.76
N HIS A 45 1.36 -7.19 6.27
CA HIS A 45 0.74 -8.49 6.31
C HIS A 45 -0.68 -8.46 5.76
N THR A 46 -1.10 -9.54 5.12
CA THR A 46 -2.49 -9.68 4.68
C THR A 46 -3.42 -9.85 5.88
N ALA A 47 -4.71 -9.52 5.72
CA ALA A 47 -5.73 -9.74 6.74
C ALA A 47 -5.84 -11.22 7.20
N ASP A 48 -5.48 -12.17 6.33
CA ASP A 48 -5.38 -13.60 6.68
C ASP A 48 -4.12 -13.96 7.49
N GLY A 49 -3.14 -13.05 7.59
CA GLY A 49 -1.90 -13.22 8.33
C GLY A 49 -0.91 -14.21 7.71
N LEU A 50 -1.19 -14.78 6.53
CA LEU A 50 -0.34 -15.79 5.90
C LEU A 50 0.76 -15.17 5.02
N HIS A 51 0.52 -13.97 4.49
CA HIS A 51 1.49 -13.29 3.63
C HIS A 51 2.11 -12.11 4.35
N HIS A 52 3.43 -12.12 4.45
CA HIS A 52 4.22 -11.09 5.10
C HIS A 52 5.27 -10.62 4.10
N VAL A 53 5.33 -9.33 3.85
CA VAL A 53 6.27 -8.72 2.91
C VAL A 53 6.70 -7.35 3.43
N THR A 54 7.85 -6.87 2.99
CA THR A 54 8.24 -5.48 3.26
C THR A 54 7.46 -4.51 2.36
N TRP A 55 7.33 -3.24 2.76
CA TRP A 55 6.71 -2.20 1.92
C TRP A 55 7.34 -2.15 0.52
N ARG A 56 8.67 -2.25 0.45
CA ARG A 56 9.43 -2.25 -0.80
C ARG A 56 9.03 -3.42 -1.70
N GLU A 57 8.89 -4.62 -1.15
CA GLU A 57 8.44 -5.79 -1.93
C GLU A 57 6.98 -5.66 -2.35
N LEU A 58 6.13 -5.14 -1.47
CA LEU A 58 4.71 -4.93 -1.73
C LEU A 58 4.51 -3.96 -2.90
N HIS A 59 5.19 -2.81 -2.84
CA HIS A 59 5.12 -1.75 -3.85
C HIS A 59 5.70 -2.17 -5.21
N VAL A 60 6.66 -3.12 -5.23
CA VAL A 60 7.24 -3.62 -6.49
C VAL A 60 6.39 -4.75 -7.09
N ARG A 61 5.79 -5.61 -6.26
CA ARG A 61 5.03 -6.78 -6.74
C ARG A 61 3.58 -6.46 -7.11
N PHE A 62 2.98 -5.48 -6.46
CA PHE A 62 1.54 -5.23 -6.56
C PHE A 62 1.26 -3.78 -6.91
N ASP A 63 0.20 -3.56 -7.67
CA ASP A 63 -0.39 -2.22 -7.82
C ASP A 63 -1.23 -1.94 -6.57
N LEU A 64 -0.85 -0.91 -5.81
CA LEU A 64 -1.41 -0.63 -4.50
C LEU A 64 -2.28 0.62 -4.55
N VAL A 65 -3.49 0.49 -4.00
CA VAL A 65 -4.41 1.59 -3.79
C VAL A 65 -4.57 1.82 -2.30
N GLU A 66 -4.44 3.08 -1.90
CA GLU A 66 -4.67 3.54 -0.54
C GLU A 66 -6.15 3.35 -0.17
N VAL A 67 -6.42 2.70 0.97
CA VAL A 67 -7.79 2.56 1.48
C VAL A 67 -7.96 3.58 2.60
N ASN A 68 -8.39 4.79 2.24
CA ASN A 68 -8.88 5.74 3.25
C ASN A 68 -10.23 5.25 3.78
N GLN A 69 -10.29 4.94 5.07
CA GLN A 69 -11.53 4.65 5.81
C GLN A 69 -12.24 5.95 6.20
#